data_AF-A0A357X0L2-F1
#
_entry.id   AF-A0A357X0L2-F1
#
_cell.length_a   1.000
_cell.length_b   1.000
_cell.length_c   1.000
_cell.angle_alpha   90.00
_cell.angle_beta   90.00
_cell.angle_gamma   90.00
#
_symmetry.space_group_name_H-M   'P 1'
#
loop_
_entity.id
_entity.type
_entity.pdbx_description
1 polymer ?
#
loop_
_entity_poly.entity_id
_entity_poly.type
_entity_poly.pdbx_seq_one_letter_code
_entity_poly.pdbx_strand_id
1 'polypeptide(L)'
;MFNQMGILLAIAGAVLAALLACIGSAKGVGMVSEASAAVVIEDPSKFAKLLILQLLPGTQGLYGFVVAVMILNGIGILGTAQDVSFTQGVGYLVASLPVAIGGWISA
;
A
#
# COMPACT_ATOMS: atom_id res chain seq x y z
N MET A 1 17.20 4.04 25.74
CA MET A 1 17.55 3.88 24.32
C MET A 1 16.50 3.09 23.54
N PHE A 2 16.05 1.91 24.02
CA PHE A 2 15.05 1.09 23.31
C PHE A 2 13.65 1.70 23.13
N ASN A 3 13.21 2.65 23.97
CA ASN A 3 11.89 3.28 23.82
C ASN A 3 11.74 4.10 22.53
N GLN A 4 12.80 4.76 22.06
CA GLN A 4 12.74 5.53 20.80
C GLN A 4 12.73 4.62 19.54
N MET A 5 13.12 3.35 19.69
CA MET A 5 13.10 2.38 18.58
C MET A 5 11.68 1.86 18.27
N GLY A 6 10.74 1.92 19.21
CA GLY A 6 9.36 1.46 19.00
C GLY A 6 8.63 2.28 17.93
N ILE A 7 8.70 3.61 18.03
CA ILE A 7 8.15 4.53 17.03
C ILE A 7 8.81 4.32 15.66
N LEU A 8 10.14 4.21 15.62
CA LEU A 8 10.88 4.02 14.36
C LEU A 8 10.44 2.73 13.63
N LEU A 9 10.28 1.63 14.37
CA LEU A 9 9.84 0.34 13.80
C LEU A 9 8.40 0.40 13.28
N ALA A 10 7.50 1.08 14.00
CA ALA A 10 6.13 1.27 13.53
C ALA A 10 6.09 2.12 12.25
N ILE A 11 6.87 3.20 12.18
CA ILE A 11 7.02 4.01 10.95
C ILE A 11 7.57 3.14 9.80
N ALA A 12 8.58 2.31 10.06
CA ALA A 12 9.10 1.40 9.04
C ALA A 12 8.01 0.45 8.51
N GLY A 13 7.12 -0.04 9.37
CA GLY A 13 5.95 -0.83 8.96
C GLY A 13 4.98 -0.04 8.08
N ALA A 14 4.66 1.19 8.46
CA ALA A 14 3.82 2.07 7.64
C ALA A 14 4.43 2.34 6.25
N VAL A 15 5.74 2.60 6.20
CA VAL A 15 6.47 2.80 4.94
C VAL A 15 6.44 1.54 4.08
N LEU A 16 6.71 0.36 4.65
CA LEU A 16 6.68 -0.90 3.90
C LEU A 16 5.28 -1.20 3.34
N ALA A 17 4.23 -1.02 4.14
CA ALA A 17 2.84 -1.21 3.72
C ALA A 17 2.51 -0.36 2.49
N ALA A 18 2.81 0.95 2.54
CA ALA A 18 2.54 1.85 1.43
C ALA A 18 3.45 1.60 0.23
N LEU A 19 4.76 1.50 0.44
CA LEU A 19 5.75 1.43 -0.64
C LEU A 19 5.55 0.19 -1.51
N LEU A 20 5.53 -0.99 -0.90
CA LEU A 20 5.47 -2.25 -1.66
C LEU A 20 4.12 -2.42 -2.37
N ALA A 21 3.01 -2.05 -1.70
CA ALA A 21 1.70 -2.11 -2.31
C ALA A 21 1.52 -1.09 -3.46
N CYS A 22 2.06 0.13 -3.32
CA CYS A 22 2.06 1.11 -4.40
C CYS A 22 2.93 0.69 -5.59
N ILE A 23 4.08 0.03 -5.34
CA ILE A 23 4.92 -0.52 -6.41
C ILE A 23 4.18 -1.62 -7.17
N GLY A 24 3.54 -2.56 -6.46
CA GLY A 24 2.70 -3.58 -7.10
C GLY A 24 1.62 -2.93 -7.95
N SER A 25 0.87 -2.00 -7.35
CA SER A 25 -0.23 -1.29 -8.01
C SER A 25 0.21 -0.56 -9.27
N ALA A 26 1.29 0.21 -9.23
CA ALA A 26 1.80 0.93 -10.39
C ALA A 26 2.19 -0.02 -11.54
N LYS A 27 2.81 -1.15 -11.21
CA LYS A 27 3.15 -2.18 -12.20
C LYS A 27 1.90 -2.83 -12.80
N GLY A 28 0.95 -3.25 -11.98
CA GLY A 28 -0.30 -3.88 -12.43
C GLY A 28 -1.11 -2.95 -13.33
N VAL A 29 -1.26 -1.68 -12.90
CA VAL A 29 -1.93 -0.65 -13.70
C VAL A 29 -1.24 -0.47 -15.05
N GLY A 30 0.10 -0.38 -15.08
CA GLY A 30 0.87 -0.26 -16.31
C GLY A 30 0.66 -1.43 -17.28
N MET A 31 0.71 -2.67 -16.79
CA MET A 31 0.48 -3.86 -17.61
C MET A 31 -0.93 -3.87 -18.22
N VAL A 32 -1.97 -3.53 -17.44
CA VAL A 32 -3.34 -3.46 -17.95
C VAL A 32 -3.49 -2.32 -18.97
N SER A 33 -2.85 -1.17 -18.76
CA SER A 33 -2.86 -0.06 -19.72
C SER A 33 -2.24 -0.44 -21.05
N GLU A 34 -1.07 -1.07 -21.04
CA GLU A 34 -0.38 -1.50 -22.26
C GLU A 34 -1.24 -2.50 -23.06
N ALA A 35 -1.83 -3.48 -22.38
CA ALA A 35 -2.72 -4.46 -23.01
C ALA A 35 -4.03 -3.84 -23.55
N SER A 36 -4.53 -2.79 -22.90
CA SER A 36 -5.79 -2.15 -23.26
C SER A 36 -5.66 -1.13 -24.39
N ALA A 37 -4.47 -0.57 -24.61
CA ALA A 37 -4.26 0.55 -25.54
C ALA A 37 -4.72 0.22 -26.98
N ALA A 38 -4.29 -0.92 -27.53
CA ALA A 38 -4.67 -1.35 -28.88
C ALA A 38 -6.19 -1.61 -28.99
N VAL A 39 -6.77 -2.22 -27.95
CA VAL A 39 -8.21 -2.55 -27.92
C VAL A 39 -9.06 -1.28 -27.93
N VAL A 40 -8.66 -0.23 -27.21
CA VAL A 40 -9.37 1.06 -27.21
C VAL A 40 -9.26 1.77 -28.56
N ILE A 41 -8.14 1.63 -29.27
CA ILE A 41 -7.96 2.18 -30.62
C ILE A 41 -8.89 1.50 -31.62
N GLU A 42 -8.98 0.17 -31.59
CA GLU A 42 -9.83 -0.60 -32.50
C GLU A 42 -11.33 -0.49 -32.16
N ASP A 43 -11.67 -0.49 -30.87
CA ASP A 43 -13.04 -0.47 -30.38
C ASP A 43 -13.19 0.45 -29.16
N PRO A 44 -13.40 1.77 -29.39
CA PRO A 44 -13.54 2.76 -28.32
C PRO A 44 -14.70 2.48 -27.36
N SER A 45 -15.72 1.71 -27.79
CA SER A 45 -16.87 1.36 -26.95
C SER A 45 -16.49 0.52 -25.72
N LYS A 46 -15.31 -0.13 -25.76
CA LYS A 46 -14.77 -0.95 -24.66
C LYS A 46 -14.02 -0.14 -23.59
N PHE A 47 -13.77 1.15 -23.79
CA PHE A 47 -12.97 1.98 -22.88
C PHE A 47 -13.38 1.83 -21.42
N ALA A 48 -14.67 1.98 -21.09
CA ALA A 48 -15.14 1.91 -19.70
C ALA A 48 -14.88 0.54 -19.05
N LYS A 49 -15.03 -0.57 -19.80
CA LYS A 49 -14.78 -1.93 -19.29
C LYS A 49 -13.28 -2.15 -19.02
N LEU A 50 -12.42 -1.66 -19.91
CA LEU A 50 -10.98 -1.76 -19.77
C LEU A 50 -10.46 -0.86 -18.62
N LEU A 51 -11.05 0.32 -18.45
CA LEU A 51 -10.78 1.19 -17.30
C LEU A 51 -11.10 0.51 -15.97
N ILE A 52 -12.23 -0.21 -15.88
CA ILE A 52 -12.56 -0.99 -14.68
C ILE A 52 -11.50 -2.06 -14.41
N LEU A 53 -11.05 -2.78 -15.44
CA LEU A 53 -9.97 -3.78 -15.29
C LEU A 53 -8.66 -3.15 -14.83
N GLN A 54 -8.33 -1.94 -15.32
CA GLN A 54 -7.15 -1.20 -14.89
C GLN A 54 -7.24 -0.72 -13.44
N LEU A 55 -8.44 -0.50 -12.90
CA LEU A 55 -8.62 -0.09 -11.50
C LEU A 55 -8.40 -1.25 -10.51
N LEU A 56 -8.56 -2.51 -10.93
CA LEU A 56 -8.33 -3.69 -10.08
C LEU A 56 -6.92 -3.70 -9.45
N PRO A 57 -5.80 -3.62 -10.21
CA PRO A 57 -4.46 -3.47 -9.64
C PRO A 57 -4.29 -2.18 -8.82
N GLY A 58 -5.03 -1.12 -9.18
CA GLY A 58 -5.07 0.17 -8.48
C GLY A 58 -5.44 0.06 -6.99
N THR A 59 -6.31 -0.89 -6.65
CA THR A 59 -6.79 -1.07 -5.27
C THR A 59 -5.71 -1.50 -4.29
N GLN A 60 -4.68 -2.22 -4.74
CA GLN A 60 -3.62 -2.68 -3.84
C GLN A 60 -2.85 -1.51 -3.23
N GLY A 61 -2.57 -0.47 -4.02
CA GLY A 61 -1.94 0.75 -3.52
C GLY A 61 -2.80 1.45 -2.46
N LEU A 62 -4.12 1.45 -2.64
CA LEU A 62 -5.05 2.02 -1.66
C LEU A 62 -5.04 1.23 -0.34
N TYR A 63 -5.05 -0.11 -0.38
CA TYR A 63 -4.99 -0.93 0.83
C TYR A 63 -3.70 -0.70 1.62
N GLY A 64 -2.54 -0.69 0.95
CA GLY A 64 -1.27 -0.39 1.60
C GLY A 64 -1.23 1.02 2.20
N PHE A 65 -1.78 2.01 1.50
CA PHE A 65 -1.86 3.39 2.00
C PHE A 65 -2.79 3.52 3.22
N VAL A 66 -3.97 2.88 3.20
CA VAL A 66 -4.90 2.88 4.34
C VAL A 66 -4.23 2.24 5.56
N VAL A 67 -3.56 1.10 5.41
CA VAL A 67 -2.83 0.47 6.52
C VAL A 67 -1.72 1.37 7.06
N ALA A 68 -0.96 2.04 6.18
CA ALA A 68 0.06 2.99 6.61
C ALA A 68 -0.54 4.13 7.46
N VAL A 69 -1.66 4.72 7.03
CA VAL A 69 -2.38 5.75 7.78
C VAL A 69 -2.89 5.22 9.12
N MET A 70 -3.44 4.00 9.16
CA MET A 70 -3.88 3.36 10.40
C MET A 70 -2.73 3.14 11.39
N ILE A 71 -1.56 2.74 10.91
CA ILE A 71 -0.36 2.59 11.75
C ILE A 71 0.07 3.95 12.30
N LEU A 72 0.18 4.98 11.46
CA LEU A 72 0.60 6.33 11.87
C LEU A 72 -0.39 6.96 12.87
N ASN A 73 -1.69 6.71 12.69
CA ASN A 73 -2.72 7.11 13.63
C ASN A 73 -2.60 6.34 14.96
N GLY A 74 -2.38 5.02 14.90
CA GLY A 74 -2.24 4.15 16.07
C GLY A 74 -1.05 4.50 16.98
N ILE A 75 0.04 5.02 16.41
CA ILE A 75 1.20 5.53 17.17
C ILE A 75 1.11 7.01 17.53
N GLY A 76 0.01 7.68 17.17
CA GLY A 76 -0.28 9.06 17.54
C GLY A 76 0.51 10.14 16.78
N ILE A 77 1.26 9.78 15.73
CA ILE A 77 2.07 10.76 14.96
C ILE A 77 1.20 11.80 14.26
N LEU A 78 -0.02 11.42 13.85
CA LEU A 78 -0.97 12.35 13.20
C LEU A 78 -1.67 13.29 14.19
N GLY A 79 -1.41 13.16 15.49
CA GLY A 79 -1.98 14.00 16.54
C GLY A 79 -0.99 14.13 17.70
N THR A 80 -1.30 13.51 18.84
CA THR A 80 -0.40 13.47 20.00
C THR A 80 0.40 12.18 20.02
N ALA A 81 1.72 12.29 19.81
CA ALA A 81 2.63 11.15 19.80
C ALA A 81 2.49 10.30 21.07
N GLN A 82 2.29 8.99 20.89
CA GLN A 82 2.20 8.03 21.99
C GLN A 82 3.59 7.50 22.35
N ASP A 83 3.77 7.07 23.60
CA ASP A 83 4.96 6.31 23.98
C ASP A 83 4.79 4.85 23.50
N VAL A 84 5.48 4.50 22.43
CA VAL A 84 5.40 3.18 21.80
C VAL A 84 6.57 2.33 22.27
N SER A 85 6.27 1.26 22.99
CA SER A 85 7.28 0.30 23.42
C SER A 85 7.93 -0.41 22.23
N PHE A 86 9.14 -0.91 22.42
CA PHE A 86 9.86 -1.68 21.39
C PHE A 86 9.03 -2.86 20.85
N THR A 87 8.37 -3.62 21.74
CA THR A 87 7.52 -4.77 21.36
C THR A 87 6.33 -4.36 20.50
N GLN A 88 5.67 -3.23 20.81
CA GLN A 88 4.59 -2.70 19.99
C GLN A 88 5.10 -2.26 18.61
N GLY A 89 6.26 -1.62 18.54
CA GLY A 89 6.90 -1.23 17.28
C GLY A 89 7.17 -2.42 16.36
N VAL A 90 7.75 -3.50 16.90
CA VAL A 90 7.93 -4.76 16.15
C VAL A 90 6.57 -5.34 15.72
N GLY A 91 5.56 -5.27 16.59
CA GLY A 91 4.20 -5.71 16.28
C GLY A 91 3.62 -5.01 15.04
N TYR A 92 3.71 -3.68 14.98
CA TYR A 92 3.27 -2.90 13.81
C TYR A 92 4.05 -3.25 12.54
N LEU A 93 5.38 -3.39 12.66
CA LEU A 93 6.23 -3.77 11.54
C LEU A 93 5.82 -5.13 10.96
N VAL A 94 5.72 -6.17 11.79
CA VAL A 94 5.35 -7.52 11.35
C VAL A 94 3.91 -7.57 10.84
N ALA A 95 2.98 -6.87 11.48
CA ALA A 95 1.58 -6.80 11.05
C ALA A 95 1.40 -6.13 9.68
N SER A 96 2.33 -5.28 9.26
CA SER A 96 2.31 -4.64 7.94
C SER A 96 2.79 -5.56 6.79
N LEU A 97 3.53 -6.62 7.09
CA LEU A 97 4.13 -7.48 6.05
C LEU A 97 3.10 -8.16 5.13
N PRO A 98 1.95 -8.68 5.61
CA PRO A 98 0.95 -9.28 4.73
C PRO A 98 0.41 -8.32 3.68
N VAL A 99 0.12 -7.06 4.03
CA VAL A 99 -0.36 -6.06 3.05
C VAL A 99 0.77 -5.59 2.14
N ALA A 100 1.99 -5.45 2.67
CA ALA A 100 3.14 -5.01 1.89
C ALA A 100 3.52 -6.04 0.81
N ILE A 101 3.67 -7.30 1.20
CA ILE A 101 4.04 -8.39 0.29
C ILE A 101 2.85 -8.79 -0.58
N GLY A 102 1.66 -8.93 0.02
CA GLY A 102 0.43 -9.24 -0.71
C GLY A 102 0.14 -8.20 -1.78
N GLY A 103 0.11 -6.92 -1.41
CA GLY A 103 -0.13 -5.83 -2.36
C GLY A 103 0.94 -5.69 -3.44
N TRP A 104 2.19 -6.12 -3.18
CA TRP A 104 3.22 -6.15 -4.22
C TRP A 104 3.02 -7.28 -5.23
N ILE A 105 2.63 -8.47 -4.76
CA ILE A 105 2.55 -9.68 -5.59
C ILE A 105 1.19 -9.81 -6.29
N SER A 106 0.10 -9.39 -5.63
CA SER A 106 -1.27 -9.60 -6.10
C SER A 106 -1.85 -8.43 -6.90
N ALA A 107 -1.08 -7.37 -7.12
CA ALA A 107 -1.50 -6.23 -7.93
C ALA A 107 -1.49 -6.59 -9.42
#